data_AF-A0A6A4ESG2-F1
#
_entry.id   AF-A0A6A4ESG2-F1
#
_cell.length_a   1.000
_cell.length_b   1.000
_cell.length_c   1.000
_cell.angle_alpha   90.00
_cell.angle_beta   90.00
_cell.angle_gamma   90.00
#
_symmetry.space_group_name_H-M   'P 1'
#
loop_
_entity.id
_entity.type
_entity.pdbx_description
1 polymer ?
#
loop_
_entity_poly.entity_id
_entity_poly.type
_entity_poly.pdbx_seq_one_letter_code
_entity_poly.pdbx_strand_id
1 'polypeptide(L)' 'MFPDDLKPFYVVCDASDFATGCALMQFDDEGRERVVSY' A
#
# COMPACT_ATOMS: atom_id res chain seq x y z
N MET A 1 6.50 0.65 11.73
CA MET A 1 6.53 1.83 10.86
C MET A 1 5.14 2.42 10.92
N PHE A 2 4.97 3.66 11.40
CA PHE A 2 3.70 4.36 11.24
C PHE A 2 3.60 4.86 9.78
N PRO A 3 2.39 4.94 9.19
CA PRO A 3 2.21 5.67 7.94
C PRO A 3 2.70 7.11 8.09
N ASP A 4 3.30 7.63 7.03
CA ASP A 4 3.83 8.99 6.97
C ASP A 4 2.91 9.84 6.11
N ASP A 5 2.13 10.73 6.73
CA ASP A 5 1.14 11.56 6.04
C ASP A 5 1.77 12.57 5.06
N LEU A 6 3.09 12.80 5.12
CA LEU A 6 3.82 13.64 4.18
C LEU A 6 4.23 12.90 2.90
N LYS A 7 4.15 11.57 2.90
CA LYS A 7 4.53 10.73 1.77
C LYS A 7 3.32 10.34 0.92
N PRO A 8 3.51 10.21 -0.41
CA PRO A 8 2.43 9.77 -1.27
C PRO A 8 2.00 8.35 -0.91
N PHE A 9 0.68 8.18 -0.78
CA PHE A 9 0.06 6.87 -0.74
C PHE A 9 -0.26 6.42 -2.16
N TYR A 10 -0.23 5.11 -2.37
CA TYR A 10 -0.78 4.49 -3.56
C TYR A 10 -1.50 3.21 -3.19
N VAL A 11 -2.36 2.74 -4.08
CA VAL A 11 -3.13 1.51 -3.90
C VAL A 11 -2.68 0.50 -4.92
N VAL A 12 -2.40 -0.72 -4.46
CA VAL A 12 -2.21 -1.88 -5.34
C VAL A 12 -3.45 -2.74 -5.20
N CYS A 13 -4.12 -3.02 -6.31
CA CYS A 13 -5.26 -3.92 -6.34
C CYS A 13 -4.94 -5.16 -7.16
N ASP A 14 -5.42 -6.30 -6.69
CA ASP A 14 -5.45 -7.55 -7.42
C ASP A 14 -6.89 -8.07 -7.45
N ALA A 15 -7.25 -8.71 -8.55
CA ALA A 15 -8.59 -9.23 -8.75
C ALA A 15 -8.54 -10.64 -9.33
N SER A 16 -9.37 -11.51 -8.78
CA SER A 16 -9.64 -12.86 -9.28
C SER A 16 -11.13 -12.99 -9.59
N ASP A 17 -11.51 -14.12 -10.19
CA ASP A 17 -12.91 -14.45 -10.46
C ASP A 17 -13.79 -14.52 -9.19
N PHE A 18 -13.18 -14.62 -8.00
CA PHE A 18 -13.89 -14.80 -6.72
C PHE A 18 -13.80 -13.60 -5.78
N ALA A 19 -12.77 -12.78 -5.89
CA ALA A 19 -12.53 -11.67 -4.97
C ALA A 19 -11.64 -10.60 -5.60
N THR A 20 -11.85 -9.36 -5.15
CA THR A 20 -10.91 -8.25 -5.33
C THR A 20 -10.30 -7.92 -3.98
N GLY A 21 -8.98 -7.74 -3.96
CA GLY A 21 -8.24 -7.25 -2.81
C GLY A 21 -7.46 -6.00 -3.20
N CYS A 22 -7.34 -5.06 -2.29
CA CYS A 22 -6.46 -3.90 -2.46
C CYS A 22 -5.62 -3.72 -1.21
N ALA A 23 -4.43 -3.17 -1.36
CA ALA A 23 -3.60 -2.76 -0.24
C ALA A 23 -3.22 -1.28 -0.41
N LEU A 24 -3.37 -0.52 0.67
CA LEU A 24 -2.81 0.83 0.77
C LEU A 24 -1.33 0.72 1.08
N MET A 25 -0.50 1.35 0.26
CA MET A 25 0.95 1.22 0.28
C MET A 25 1.63 2.58 0.36
N GLN A 26 2.83 2.60 0.94
CA GLN A 26 3.75 3.73 0.93
C GLN A 26 5.20 3.27 0.77
N PHE A 27 6.06 4.17 0.29
CA PHE A 27 7.50 3.97 0.34
C PHE A 27 8.07 4.43 1.69
N ASP A 28 8.95 3.63 2.28
CA ASP A 28 9.75 4.05 3.44
C ASP A 28 10.90 4.99 3.05
N ASP A 29 11.67 5.47 4.03
CA ASP A 29 12.83 6.35 3.80
C ASP A 29 13.94 5.71 2.96
N GLU A 30 13.96 4.38 2.89
CA GLU A 30 14.90 3.60 2.08
C GLU A 30 14.36 3.33 0.67
N GLY A 31 13.18 3.87 0.33
CA GLY A 31 12.53 3.69 -0.96
C GLY A 31 11.92 2.30 -1.13
N ARG A 32 11.63 1.57 -0.05
CA ARG A 32 11.01 0.24 -0.09
C ARG A 32 9.52 0.32 0.14
N GLU A 33 8.79 -0.55 -0.54
CA GLU A 33 7.34 -0.63 -0.42
C GLU A 33 6.91 -1.22 0.93
N ARG A 34 5.96 -0.57 1.60
CA ARG A 34 5.38 -0.98 2.88
C ARG A 34 3.85 -0.94 2.81
N VAL A 35 3.23 -2.00 3.32
CA VAL A 35 1.78 -2.08 3.50
C VAL A 35 1.38 -1.20 4.69
N VAL A 36 0.39 -0.35 4.47
CA VAL A 36 -0.27 0.47 5.49
C VAL A 36 -1.59 -0.17 5.92
N SER A 37 -2.38 -0.66 4.97
CA SER A 37 -3.69 -1.28 5.21
C SER A 37 -4.07 -2.22 4.06
N TYR A 38 -5.03 -3.11 4.30
CA TYR A 38 -5.61 -4.08 3.36
C TYR A 38 -7.13 -3.90 3.30
#